data_AF-A0AA38G6M9-F1
#
_entry.id   AF-A0AA38G6M9-F1
#
_cell.length_a   1.000
_cell.length_b   1.000
_cell.length_c   1.000
_cell.angle_alpha   90.00
_cell.angle_beta   90.00
_cell.angle_gamma   90.00
#
_symmetry.space_group_name_H-M   'P 1'
#
loop_
_entity.id
_entity.type
_entity.pdbx_description
1 polymer ?
#
loop_
_entity_poly.entity_id
_entity_poly.type
_entity_poly.pdbx_seq_one_letter_code
_entity_poly.pdbx_strand_id
1 'polypeptide(L)'
;GLLNMMKDKVEVLCSEVGGSKFKWIRVVYADFEDFRADQGMLISLPEVKSFDYVEGFVLANNNDPINGWPSVPLSLTYSFDTKLIPDTAGPILYCLEVALHYDHDTDFMALNKRMESMLGPLRFIKGLQYCLEISYFDFLNRVEEVEVAARSSGTN
;
A
#
# COMPACT_ATOMS: atom_id res chain seq x y z
N GLY A 1 -3.04 9.25 16.56
CA GLY A 1 -3.42 8.65 15.26
C GLY A 1 -2.36 7.64 14.87
N LEU A 2 -2.70 6.63 14.07
CA LEU A 2 -1.77 5.58 13.61
C LEU A 2 -0.44 6.13 13.06
N LEU A 3 -0.47 7.29 12.40
CA LEU A 3 0.71 8.02 11.96
C LEU A 3 1.65 8.42 13.12
N ASN A 4 1.11 8.84 14.27
CA ASN A 4 1.91 9.14 15.46
C ASN A 4 2.39 7.85 16.14
N MET A 5 1.60 6.78 16.13
CA MET A 5 2.06 5.48 16.65
C MET A 5 3.20 4.90 15.81
N MET A 6 3.16 5.08 14.48
CA MET A 6 4.28 4.74 13.59
C MET A 6 5.47 5.65 13.84
N LYS A 7 5.28 6.96 14.03
CA LYS A 7 6.37 7.87 14.41
C LYS A 7 7.02 7.47 15.74
N ASP A 8 6.23 7.15 16.77
CA ASP A 8 6.73 6.78 18.11
C ASP A 8 7.45 5.43 18.11
N LYS A 9 6.91 4.42 17.41
CA LYS A 9 7.57 3.12 17.27
C LYS A 9 8.87 3.23 16.48
N VAL A 10 8.99 4.24 15.61
CA VAL A 10 10.16 4.42 14.75
C VAL A 10 11.19 5.40 15.31
N GLU A 11 10.84 6.38 16.15
CA GLU A 11 11.86 7.15 16.89
C GLU A 11 12.77 6.23 17.72
N VAL A 12 12.24 5.10 18.18
CA VAL A 12 12.98 4.04 18.88
C VAL A 12 13.88 3.21 17.93
N LEU A 13 13.53 3.06 16.65
CA LEU A 13 14.29 2.29 15.65
C LEU A 13 15.32 3.14 14.89
N CYS A 14 15.06 4.44 14.74
CA CYS A 14 15.92 5.40 14.01
C CYS A 14 17.25 5.70 14.71
N SER A 15 17.43 5.35 15.98
CA SER A 15 18.70 5.56 16.68
C SER A 15 19.81 4.59 16.25
N GLU A 16 19.52 3.57 15.41
CA GLU A 16 20.50 2.50 15.17
C GLU A 16 21.06 2.35 13.74
N VAL A 17 20.36 2.57 12.61
CA VAL A 17 21.00 2.34 11.28
C VAL A 17 20.45 3.16 10.11
N GLY A 18 21.33 3.90 9.42
CA GLY A 18 21.06 4.48 8.10
C GLY A 18 21.09 3.39 7.01
N GLY A 19 19.97 2.72 6.77
CA GLY A 19 19.88 1.65 5.75
C GLY A 19 18.51 0.98 5.58
N SER A 20 17.50 1.38 6.34
CA SER A 20 16.17 0.77 6.29
C SER A 20 15.33 1.21 5.08
N LYS A 21 14.56 0.28 4.53
CA LYS A 21 13.67 0.48 3.36
C LYS A 21 12.30 -0.13 3.60
N PHE A 22 11.35 0.23 2.74
CA PHE A 22 10.03 -0.40 2.68
C PHE A 22 9.75 -1.02 1.33
N LYS A 23 9.06 -2.16 1.35
CA LYS A 23 8.26 -2.64 0.22
C LYS A 23 6.86 -2.09 0.38
N TRP A 24 6.50 -1.08 -0.42
CA TRP A 24 5.18 -0.47 -0.43
C TRP A 24 4.33 -1.12 -1.52
N ILE A 25 3.16 -1.63 -1.15
CA ILE A 25 2.33 -2.48 -2.01
C ILE A 25 0.90 -1.95 -2.01
N ARG A 26 0.30 -1.92 -3.20
CA ARG A 26 -1.13 -1.68 -3.41
C ARG A 26 -1.76 -2.84 -4.15
N VAL A 27 -2.90 -3.32 -3.66
CA VAL A 27 -3.70 -4.36 -4.32
C VAL A 27 -5.16 -3.94 -4.39
N VAL A 28 -5.86 -4.33 -5.47
CA VAL A 28 -7.20 -3.83 -5.80
C VAL A 28 -8.27 -4.90 -5.62
N TYR A 29 -9.39 -4.52 -5.01
CA TYR A 29 -10.58 -5.34 -4.82
C TYR A 29 -11.77 -4.72 -5.56
N ALA A 30 -12.62 -5.60 -6.12
CA ALA A 30 -13.92 -5.22 -6.66
C ALA A 30 -15.06 -5.34 -5.63
N ASP A 31 -14.86 -6.15 -4.58
CA ASP A 31 -15.86 -6.44 -3.56
C ASP A 31 -15.44 -5.86 -2.19
N PHE A 32 -16.39 -5.20 -1.52
CA PHE A 32 -16.15 -4.54 -0.24
C PHE A 32 -15.95 -5.54 0.90
N GLU A 33 -16.70 -6.64 0.92
CA GLU A 33 -16.62 -7.62 2.00
C GLU A 33 -15.30 -8.38 1.95
N ASP A 34 -14.80 -8.69 0.75
CA ASP A 34 -13.45 -9.25 0.56
C ASP A 34 -12.38 -8.27 1.06
N PHE A 35 -12.43 -7.00 0.63
CA PHE A 35 -11.50 -5.96 1.08
C PHE A 35 -11.49 -5.81 2.61
N ARG A 36 -12.67 -5.66 3.20
CA ARG A 36 -12.86 -5.44 4.64
C ARG A 36 -12.37 -6.64 5.45
N ALA A 37 -12.74 -7.84 5.04
CA ALA A 37 -12.36 -9.06 5.75
C ALA A 37 -10.85 -9.31 5.67
N ASP A 38 -10.21 -9.04 4.53
CA ASP A 38 -8.77 -9.18 4.36
C ASP A 38 -7.99 -8.12 5.16
N GLN A 39 -8.43 -6.86 5.13
CA GLN A 39 -7.85 -5.80 5.96
C GLN A 39 -7.97 -6.13 7.45
N GLY A 40 -9.16 -6.58 7.89
CA GLY A 40 -9.40 -7.01 9.27
C GLY A 40 -8.54 -8.20 9.68
N MET A 41 -8.35 -9.18 8.79
CA MET A 41 -7.46 -10.31 9.01
C MET A 41 -6.02 -9.83 9.25
N LEU A 42 -5.46 -9.01 8.35
CA LEU A 42 -4.09 -8.52 8.47
C LEU A 42 -3.85 -7.76 9.77
N ILE A 43 -4.79 -6.91 10.19
CA ILE A 43 -4.69 -6.14 11.43
C ILE A 43 -4.78 -7.05 12.68
N SER A 44 -5.49 -8.17 12.57
CA SER A 44 -5.64 -9.13 13.68
C SER A 44 -4.45 -10.06 13.88
N LEU A 45 -3.56 -10.16 12.89
CA LEU A 45 -2.39 -11.03 12.95
C LEU A 45 -1.33 -10.48 13.93
N PRO A 46 -0.54 -11.36 14.57
CA PRO A 46 0.64 -10.93 15.30
C PRO A 46 1.58 -10.14 14.39
N GLU A 47 2.24 -9.11 14.92
CA GLU A 47 3.14 -8.20 14.17
C GLU A 47 4.17 -8.96 13.32
N VAL A 48 4.78 -10.01 13.86
CA VAL A 48 5.77 -10.85 13.15
C VAL A 48 5.20 -11.60 11.93
N LYS A 49 3.87 -11.68 11.80
CA LYS A 49 3.14 -12.33 10.70
C LYS A 49 2.34 -11.35 9.84
N SER A 50 2.40 -10.05 10.13
CA SER A 50 1.69 -9.02 9.38
C SER A 50 2.65 -8.04 8.72
N PHE A 51 2.06 -7.06 8.03
CA PHE A 51 2.74 -5.89 7.50
C PHE A 51 2.90 -4.84 8.60
N ASP A 52 3.97 -4.05 8.50
CA ASP A 52 4.24 -2.96 9.45
C ASP A 52 3.29 -1.77 9.24
N TYR A 53 2.67 -1.70 8.05
CA TYR A 53 1.64 -0.73 7.69
C TYR A 53 0.49 -1.43 6.97
N VAL A 54 -0.74 -1.07 7.36
CA VAL A 54 -1.98 -1.50 6.71
C VAL A 54 -2.98 -0.35 6.71
N GLU A 55 -3.34 0.13 5.54
CA GLU A 55 -4.41 1.11 5.31
C GLU A 55 -5.25 0.70 4.09
N GLY A 56 -6.17 1.56 3.67
CA GLY A 56 -6.87 1.39 2.41
C GLY A 56 -7.71 2.60 2.06
N PHE A 57 -8.07 2.70 0.79
CA PHE A 57 -8.88 3.80 0.25
C PHE A 57 -9.86 3.29 -0.80
N VAL A 58 -10.88 4.11 -1.07
CA VAL A 58 -11.86 3.88 -2.14
C VAL A 58 -11.45 4.67 -3.38
N LEU A 59 -11.73 4.12 -4.56
CA LEU A 59 -11.50 4.78 -5.83
C LEU A 59 -12.68 4.56 -6.78
N ALA A 60 -12.91 5.51 -7.67
CA ALA A 60 -13.89 5.36 -8.73
C ALA A 60 -13.40 4.35 -9.78
N ASN A 61 -14.30 3.50 -10.24
CA ASN A 61 -14.04 2.58 -11.35
C ASN A 61 -14.12 3.33 -12.70
N ASN A 62 -13.24 4.30 -12.90
CA ASN A 62 -13.17 5.12 -14.11
C ASN A 62 -11.75 5.69 -14.30
N ASN A 63 -11.53 6.36 -15.43
CA ASN A 63 -10.24 6.94 -15.80
C ASN A 63 -10.02 8.36 -15.22
N ASP A 64 -10.63 8.69 -14.09
CA ASP A 64 -10.34 9.96 -13.40
C ASP A 64 -8.90 9.91 -12.85
N PRO A 65 -8.01 10.87 -13.20
CA PRO A 65 -6.60 10.79 -12.83
C PRO A 65 -6.32 10.94 -11.33
N ILE A 66 -7.27 11.49 -10.56
CA ILE A 66 -7.11 11.78 -9.13
C ILE A 66 -7.80 10.71 -8.30
N ASN A 67 -9.05 10.40 -8.63
CA ASN A 67 -9.92 9.54 -7.84
C ASN A 67 -10.17 8.17 -8.48
N GLY A 68 -9.75 7.97 -9.72
CA GLY A 68 -9.99 6.75 -10.48
C GLY A 68 -8.87 5.73 -10.37
N TRP A 69 -8.92 4.68 -11.20
CA TRP A 69 -7.86 3.67 -11.25
C TRP A 69 -6.45 4.18 -11.62
N PRO A 70 -6.26 5.32 -12.33
CA PRO A 70 -4.91 5.87 -12.56
C PRO A 70 -4.17 6.28 -11.28
N SER A 71 -4.88 6.48 -10.15
CA SER A 71 -4.25 6.87 -8.88
C SER A 71 -3.64 5.69 -8.11
N VAL A 72 -3.88 4.45 -8.54
CA VAL A 72 -3.43 3.23 -7.85
C VAL A 72 -1.95 2.95 -8.06
N PRO A 73 -1.39 2.93 -9.30
CA PRO A 73 0.00 2.58 -9.51
C PRO A 73 0.97 3.48 -8.75
N LEU A 74 1.97 2.88 -8.11
CA LEU A 74 2.96 3.59 -7.29
C LEU A 74 4.09 4.24 -8.11
N SER A 75 4.17 3.97 -9.42
CA SER A 75 5.16 4.54 -10.34
C SER A 75 4.52 4.78 -11.70
N LEU A 76 4.92 5.87 -12.37
CA LEU A 76 4.52 6.20 -13.74
C LEU A 76 4.94 5.16 -14.79
N THR A 77 5.85 4.26 -14.43
CA THR A 77 6.26 3.14 -15.30
C THR A 77 5.25 1.99 -15.30
N TYR A 78 4.33 1.95 -14.34
CA TYR A 78 3.30 0.93 -14.26
C TYR A 78 1.96 1.46 -14.80
N SER A 79 1.27 0.65 -15.57
CA SER A 79 -0.09 0.92 -16.03
C SER A 79 -1.12 0.09 -15.27
N PHE A 80 -2.34 0.60 -15.21
CA PHE A 80 -3.48 -0.13 -14.69
C PHE A 80 -4.13 -0.95 -15.80
N ASP A 81 -4.25 -2.27 -15.61
CA ASP A 81 -4.93 -3.14 -16.58
C ASP A 81 -6.41 -3.31 -16.24
N THR A 82 -7.24 -2.44 -16.80
CA THR A 82 -8.68 -2.47 -16.57
C THR A 82 -9.36 -3.74 -17.08
N LYS A 83 -8.72 -4.53 -17.95
CA LYS A 83 -9.28 -5.81 -18.44
C LYS A 83 -9.34 -6.89 -17.37
N LEU A 84 -8.60 -6.71 -16.28
CA LEU A 84 -8.62 -7.61 -15.13
C LEU A 84 -9.78 -7.33 -14.19
N ILE A 85 -10.47 -6.19 -14.33
CA ILE A 85 -11.63 -5.87 -13.50
C ILE A 85 -12.78 -6.80 -13.92
N PRO A 86 -13.40 -7.54 -12.97
CA PRO A 86 -14.56 -8.37 -13.28
C PRO A 86 -15.74 -7.55 -13.81
N ASP A 87 -16.50 -8.08 -14.77
CA ASP A 87 -17.71 -7.42 -15.30
C ASP A 87 -18.79 -7.16 -14.24
N THR A 88 -18.71 -7.85 -13.10
CA THR A 88 -19.60 -7.67 -11.94
C THR A 88 -19.16 -6.53 -11.02
N ALA A 89 -18.02 -5.90 -11.26
CA ALA A 89 -17.51 -4.82 -10.42
C ALA A 89 -18.42 -3.60 -10.49
N GLY A 90 -18.65 -2.98 -9.33
CA GLY A 90 -19.43 -1.77 -9.22
C GLY A 90 -18.70 -0.50 -9.69
N PRO A 91 -19.31 0.67 -9.48
CA PRO A 91 -18.70 1.96 -9.79
C PRO A 91 -17.55 2.34 -8.85
N ILE A 92 -17.31 1.57 -7.79
CA ILE A 92 -16.28 1.79 -6.78
C ILE A 92 -15.39 0.55 -6.70
N LEU A 93 -14.09 0.76 -6.61
CA LEU A 93 -13.10 -0.26 -6.25
C LEU A 93 -12.47 0.12 -4.90
N TYR A 94 -11.78 -0.84 -4.30
CA TYR A 94 -11.12 -0.68 -3.01
C TYR A 94 -9.65 -1.02 -3.16
N CYS A 95 -8.77 -0.15 -2.68
CA CYS A 95 -7.33 -0.40 -2.67
C CYS A 95 -6.89 -0.68 -1.23
N LEU A 96 -6.31 -1.86 -1.03
CA LEU A 96 -5.59 -2.17 0.20
C LEU A 96 -4.13 -1.74 0.01
N GLU A 97 -3.63 -0.96 0.96
CA GLU A 97 -2.28 -0.42 0.93
C GLU A 97 -1.49 -0.96 2.13
N VAL A 98 -0.37 -1.64 1.86
CA VAL A 98 0.45 -2.27 2.89
C VAL A 98 1.92 -1.95 2.69
N ALA A 99 2.70 -1.94 3.77
CA ALA A 99 4.15 -1.82 3.68
C ALA A 99 4.88 -2.77 4.63
N LEU A 100 6.01 -3.30 4.16
CA LEU A 100 6.91 -4.14 4.94
C LEU A 100 8.26 -3.46 5.07
N HIS A 101 8.68 -3.18 6.30
CA HIS A 101 9.99 -2.67 6.66
C HIS A 101 11.02 -3.80 6.59
N TYR A 102 12.22 -3.47 6.10
CA TYR A 102 13.36 -4.37 6.14
C TYR A 102 14.66 -3.57 6.07
N ASP A 103 15.73 -4.17 6.59
CA ASP A 103 17.07 -3.59 6.58
C ASP A 103 17.88 -4.06 5.38
N HIS A 104 18.92 -3.30 5.04
CA HIS A 104 19.79 -3.57 3.90
C HIS A 104 20.45 -4.97 3.89
N ASP A 105 20.67 -5.56 5.06
CA ASP A 105 21.25 -6.90 5.22
C ASP A 105 20.21 -8.04 5.09
N THR A 106 18.94 -7.71 4.87
CA THR A 106 17.88 -8.71 4.76
C THR A 106 18.04 -9.51 3.47
N ASP A 107 18.00 -10.85 3.59
CA ASP A 107 17.99 -11.74 2.43
C ASP A 107 16.74 -11.50 1.57
N PHE A 108 16.96 -11.11 0.31
CA PHE A 108 15.89 -10.72 -0.61
C PHE A 108 14.93 -11.87 -0.94
N MET A 109 15.43 -13.11 -0.99
CA MET A 109 14.59 -14.28 -1.28
C MET A 109 13.67 -14.60 -0.10
N ALA A 110 14.18 -14.51 1.12
CA ALA A 110 13.40 -14.65 2.35
C ALA A 110 12.35 -13.53 2.47
N LEU A 111 12.71 -12.29 2.14
CA LEU A 111 11.79 -11.15 2.13
C LEU A 111 10.63 -11.37 1.14
N ASN A 112 10.93 -11.74 -0.11
CA ASN A 112 9.90 -12.00 -1.12
C ASN A 112 9.00 -13.16 -0.70
N LYS A 113 9.57 -14.24 -0.16
CA LYS A 113 8.78 -15.39 0.32
C LYS A 113 7.86 -15.00 1.49
N ARG A 114 8.32 -14.12 2.38
CA ARG A 114 7.49 -13.56 3.47
C ARG A 114 6.36 -12.70 2.90
N MET A 115 6.64 -11.86 1.91
CA MET A 115 5.61 -11.06 1.24
C MET A 115 4.57 -11.94 0.54
N GLU A 116 5.00 -12.93 -0.23
CA GLU A 116 4.12 -13.87 -0.92
C GLU A 116 3.24 -14.66 0.05
N SER A 117 3.76 -15.05 1.22
CA SER A 117 2.96 -15.76 2.22
C SER A 117 1.89 -14.88 2.88
N MET A 118 2.13 -13.58 2.99
CA MET A 118 1.15 -12.62 3.52
C MET A 118 0.12 -12.19 2.46
N LEU A 119 0.53 -12.05 1.20
CA LEU A 119 -0.35 -11.66 0.09
C LEU A 119 -1.15 -12.84 -0.48
N GLY A 120 -0.61 -14.06 -0.41
CA GLY A 120 -1.19 -15.26 -1.00
C GLY A 120 -2.64 -15.54 -0.57
N PRO A 121 -2.98 -15.46 0.72
CA PRO A 121 -4.34 -15.67 1.21
C PRO A 121 -5.34 -14.57 0.82
N LEU A 122 -4.86 -13.41 0.36
CA LEU A 122 -5.71 -12.26 0.06
C LEU A 122 -6.48 -12.44 -1.27
N ARG A 123 -7.68 -11.88 -1.31
CA ARG A 123 -8.71 -12.06 -2.35
C ARG A 123 -8.77 -10.93 -3.38
N PHE A 124 -7.78 -10.05 -3.38
CA PHE A 124 -7.65 -9.00 -4.40
C PHE A 124 -7.64 -9.58 -5.83
N ILE A 125 -7.98 -8.73 -6.81
CA ILE A 125 -7.99 -9.06 -8.24
C ILE A 125 -6.57 -9.43 -8.67
N LYS A 126 -6.37 -10.68 -9.06
CA LYS A 126 -5.04 -11.17 -9.45
C LYS A 126 -4.53 -10.41 -10.68
N GLY A 127 -3.29 -9.93 -10.59
CA GLY A 127 -2.66 -9.07 -11.60
C GLY A 127 -2.77 -7.57 -11.33
N LEU A 128 -3.69 -7.13 -10.45
CA LEU A 128 -3.77 -5.74 -9.98
C LEU A 128 -3.03 -5.55 -8.66
N GLN A 129 -1.72 -5.83 -8.69
CA GLN A 129 -0.78 -5.63 -7.60
C GLN A 129 0.36 -4.73 -8.05
N TYR A 130 0.63 -3.68 -7.30
CA TYR A 130 1.71 -2.72 -7.55
C TYR A 130 2.65 -2.71 -6.37
N CYS A 131 3.95 -2.79 -6.62
CA CYS A 131 4.96 -2.75 -5.58
C CYS A 131 6.03 -1.72 -5.95
N LEU A 132 6.42 -0.92 -4.97
CA LEU A 132 7.55 0.00 -5.07
C LEU A 132 8.47 -0.21 -3.87
N GLU A 133 9.77 -0.15 -4.12
CA GLU A 133 10.77 -0.06 -3.06
C GLU A 133 11.08 1.42 -2.83
N ILE A 134 10.96 1.87 -1.58
CA ILE A 134 11.16 3.27 -1.20
C ILE A 134 12.01 3.37 0.05
N SER A 135 12.70 4.50 0.20
CA SER A 135 13.42 4.79 1.43
C SER A 135 12.46 5.04 2.59
N TYR A 136 12.96 4.90 3.81
CA TYR A 136 12.21 5.23 5.02
C TYR A 136 11.66 6.68 4.99
N PHE A 137 12.51 7.64 4.60
CA PHE A 137 12.17 9.06 4.58
C PHE A 137 11.06 9.36 3.56
N ASP A 138 11.18 8.80 2.35
CA ASP A 138 10.19 9.02 1.29
C ASP A 138 8.84 8.37 1.66
N PHE A 139 8.85 7.22 2.33
CA PHE A 139 7.62 6.60 2.81
C PHE A 139 6.87 7.47 3.81
N LEU A 140 7.58 8.07 4.77
CA LEU A 140 6.94 8.96 5.75
C LEU A 140 6.41 10.26 5.11
N ASN A 141 7.15 10.81 4.15
CA ASN A 141 6.82 12.09 3.53
C ASN A 141 5.87 11.96 2.32
N ARG A 142 5.39 10.75 2.00
CA ARG A 142 4.46 10.50 0.89
C ARG A 142 3.19 11.37 0.92
N VAL A 143 2.78 11.83 2.11
CA VAL A 143 1.61 12.72 2.28
C VAL A 143 1.97 14.18 1.99
N GLU A 144 3.23 14.58 2.22
CA GLU A 144 3.69 15.95 2.00
C GLU A 144 3.70 16.31 0.51
N GLU A 145 4.08 15.37 -0.37
CA GLU A 145 4.02 15.57 -1.82
C GLU A 145 2.58 15.77 -2.32
N VAL A 146 1.62 15.01 -1.76
CA VAL A 146 0.19 15.15 -2.06
C VAL A 146 -0.35 16.48 -1.53
N GLU A 147 0.04 16.89 -0.32
CA GLU A 147 -0.35 18.19 0.24
C GLU A 147 0.22 19.37 -0.56
N VAL A 148 1.48 19.29 -1.01
CA VAL A 148 2.12 20.33 -1.84
C VAL A 148 1.44 20.42 -3.20
N ALA A 149 1.12 19.28 -3.82
CA ALA A 149 0.35 19.23 -5.07
C ALA A 149 -1.06 19.84 -4.89
N ALA A 150 -1.76 19.49 -3.80
CA ALA A 150 -3.09 20.01 -3.50
C ALA A 150 -3.08 21.54 -3.23
N ARG A 151 -2.09 22.03 -2.49
CA ARG A 151 -1.90 23.47 -2.22
C ARG A 151 -1.57 24.27 -3.48
N SER A 152 -0.82 23.67 -4.41
CA SER A 152 -0.52 24.32 -5.69
C SER A 152 -1.68 24.24 -6.69
N SER A 153 -2.60 23.29 -6.55
CA SER A 153 -3.86 23.22 -7.31
C SER A 153 -5.05 23.99 -6.69
N GLY A 154 -4.88 24.62 -5.53
CA GLY A 154 -5.84 25.60 -4.98
C GLY A 154 -7.17 25.05 -4.48
N THR A 155 -7.20 23.83 -3.93
CA THR A 155 -8.42 23.24 -3.33
C THR A 155 -8.26 23.15 -1.81
N ASN A 156 -8.84 24.13 -1.11
CA ASN A 156 -9.13 24.11 0.32
C ASN A 156 -10.65 24.11 0.53
#